data_AF-A0A286GP44-F1
#
_entry.id   AF-A0A286GP44-F1
#
_cell.length_a   1.000
_cell.length_b   1.000
_cell.length_c   1.000
_cell.angle_alpha   90.00
_cell.angle_beta   90.00
_cell.angle_gamma   90.00
#
_symmetry.space_group_name_H-M   'P 1'
#
loop_
_entity.id
_entity.type
_entity.pdbx_description
1 polymer ?
#
loop_
_entity_poly.entity_id
_entity_poly.type
_entity_poly.pdbx_seq_one_letter_code
_entity_poly.pdbx_strand_id
1 'polypeptide(L)' 'MLVVKRIKVTYSGLSIAAEDTEKVQRVLAFHADGCPVARSLKGAIDITTQLG' A
#
# COMPACT_ATOMS: atom_id res chain seq x y z
N MET A 1 -16.25 -22.87 1.56
CA MET A 1 -15.03 -22.35 0.90
C MET A 1 -14.67 -21.03 1.55
N LEU A 2 -13.43 -20.86 2.03
CA LEU A 2 -12.94 -19.59 2.58
C LEU A 2 -12.24 -18.81 1.46
N VAL A 3 -12.51 -17.51 1.37
CA VAL A 3 -11.92 -16.62 0.37
C VAL A 3 -11.42 -15.34 1.02
N VAL A 4 -10.22 -14.89 0.63
CA VAL A 4 -9.69 -13.59 1.05
C VAL A 4 -10.36 -12.52 0.21
N LYS A 5 -11.03 -11.57 0.87
CA LYS A 5 -11.70 -10.45 0.19
C LYS A 5 -10.91 -9.15 0.25
N ARG A 6 -10.12 -8.95 1.31
CA ARG A 6 -9.39 -7.70 1.55
C ARG A 6 -8.05 -7.95 2.21
N ILE A 7 -7.07 -7.11 1.89
CA ILE A 7 -5.76 -7.07 2.53
C ILE A 7 -5.48 -5.60 2.91
N LYS A 8 -5.11 -5.37 4.17
CA LYS A 8 -4.64 -4.06 4.64
C LYS A 8 -3.15 -4.15 4.93
N VAL A 9 -2.37 -3.29 4.30
CA VAL A 9 -0.92 -3.24 4.47
C VAL A 9 -0.57 -1.96 5.22
N THR A 10 0.13 -2.11 6.34
CA THR A 10 0.73 -0.99 7.06
C THR A 10 2.24 -1.07 6.86
N TYR A 11 2.84 -0.02 6.29
CA TYR A 11 4.28 0.12 6.23
C TYR A 11 4.77 0.78 7.52
N SER A 12 5.46 -0.01 8.34
CA SER A 12 6.00 0.41 9.64
C SER A 12 7.53 0.34 9.64
N GLY A 13 8.17 1.07 10.56
CA GLY A 13 9.62 1.02 10.76
C GLY A 13 10.42 1.79 9.70
N LEU A 14 9.78 2.71 8.97
CA LEU A 14 10.44 3.61 8.04
C LEU A 14 11.01 4.82 8.79
N SER A 15 12.28 5.14 8.57
CA SER A 15 12.84 6.43 8.97
C SER A 15 12.63 7.42 7.82
N ILE A 16 11.70 8.35 8.02
CA ILE A 16 11.33 9.36 7.03
C ILE A 16 11.80 10.71 7.55
N ALA A 17 12.64 11.40 6.78
CA ALA A 17 13.03 12.78 7.09
C ALA A 17 11.78 13.68 7.06
N ALA A 18 11.70 14.67 7.94
CA ALA A 18 10.50 15.51 8.04
C ALA A 18 10.14 16.17 6.70
N GLU A 19 11.14 16.63 5.96
CA GLU A 19 11.04 17.21 4.62
C GLU A 19 10.49 16.26 3.54
N ASP A 20 10.64 14.94 3.72
CA ASP A 20 10.18 13.93 2.76
C ASP A 20 8.77 13.40 3.06
N THR A 21 8.17 13.76 4.20
CA THR A 21 6.88 13.21 4.65
C THR A 21 5.79 13.33 3.59
N GLU A 22 5.61 14.53 3.03
CA GLU A 22 4.58 14.78 2.01
C GLU A 22 4.86 13.96 0.74
N LYS A 23 6.13 13.89 0.33
CA LYS A 23 6.57 13.13 -0.84
C LYS A 23 6.27 11.64 -0.67
N VAL A 24 6.56 11.07 0.49
CA VAL A 24 6.26 9.66 0.80
C VAL A 24 4.75 9.42 0.78
N GLN A 25 3.96 10.30 1.40
CA GLN A 25 2.49 10.17 1.37
C GLN A 25 1.94 10.20 -0.06
N ARG A 26 2.44 11.11 -0.91
CA ARG A 26 2.04 11.18 -2.33
C ARG A 26 2.40 9.92 -3.09
N VAL A 27 3.62 9.41 -2.93
CA VAL A 27 4.07 8.17 -3.57
C VAL A 27 3.23 6.97 -3.11
N LEU A 28 2.95 6.87 -1.81
CA LEU A 28 2.17 5.78 -1.26
C LEU A 28 0.75 5.72 -1.86
N ALA A 29 0.15 6.88 -2.14
CA ALA A 29 -1.20 6.97 -2.71
C ALA A 29 -1.35 6.26 -4.06
N PHE A 30 -0.27 6.15 -4.86
CA PHE A 30 -0.28 5.44 -6.14
C PHE A 30 0.68 4.24 -6.18
N HIS A 31 1.35 3.91 -5.07
CA HIS A 31 2.29 2.79 -5.00
C HIS A 31 1.63 1.45 -5.39
N ALA A 32 0.36 1.26 -5.03
CA ALA A 32 -0.39 0.04 -5.35
C ALA A 32 -0.46 -0.21 -6.87
N ASP A 33 -0.54 0.83 -7.70
CA ASP A 33 -0.55 0.68 -9.15
C ASP A 33 0.82 0.27 -9.73
N GLY A 34 1.91 0.56 -9.02
CA GLY A 34 3.27 0.09 -9.35
C GLY A 34 3.63 -1.27 -8.75
N CYS A 35 2.94 -1.71 -7.71
CA CYS A 35 3.26 -2.94 -6.98
C CYS A 35 2.85 -4.19 -7.78
N PRO A 36 3.78 -5.10 -8.12
CA PRO A 36 3.46 -6.29 -8.91
C PRO A 36 2.46 -7.21 -8.21
N VAL A 37 2.49 -7.28 -6.88
CA VAL A 37 1.56 -8.07 -6.07
C VAL A 37 0.15 -7.46 -6.08
N ALA A 38 0.03 -6.15 -5.88
CA ALA A 38 -1.28 -5.50 -5.92
C ALA A 38 -1.90 -5.58 -7.32
N ARG A 39 -1.08 -5.43 -8.37
CA ARG A 39 -1.52 -5.58 -9.76
C ARG A 39 -2.01 -7.00 -10.08
N SER A 40 -1.34 -8.04 -9.60
CA SER A 40 -1.76 -9.42 -9.88
C SER A 40 -3.07 -9.81 -9.18
N LEU A 41 -3.42 -9.12 -8.10
CA LEU A 41 -4.64 -9.33 -7.32
C LEU A 41 -5.77 -8.33 -7.65
N LYS A 42 -5.51 -7.36 -8.52
CA LYS A 42 -6.42 -6.25 -8.85
C LYS A 42 -7.77 -6.78 -9.36
N GLY A 43 -8.85 -6.29 -8.77
CA GLY A 43 -10.24 -6.69 -9.10
C GLY A 43 -10.74 -7.95 -8.41
N ALA A 44 -9.85 -8.78 -7.84
CA ALA A 44 -10.23 -9.96 -7.05
C ALA A 44 -10.22 -9.69 -5.54
N ILE A 45 -9.23 -8.92 -5.08
CA ILE A 45 -9.01 -8.59 -3.67
C ILE A 45 -8.87 -7.07 -3.54
N ASP A 46 -9.55 -6.49 -2.57
CA ASP A 46 -9.39 -5.08 -2.21
C ASP A 46 -8.13 -4.89 -1.36
N ILE A 47 -7.20 -4.04 -1.80
CA ILE A 47 -5.90 -3.83 -1.17
C ILE A 47 -5.74 -2.36 -0.84
N THR A 48 -5.57 -2.05 0.44
CA THR A 48 -5.29 -0.69 0.91
C THR A 48 -3.94 -0.62 1.59
N THR A 49 -3.22 0.49 1.41
CA THR A 49 -1.90 0.72 2.03
C THR A 49 -1.93 1.98 2.88
N GLN A 50 -1.15 1.99 3.97
CA GLN A 50 -0.96 3.15 4.84
C GLN A 50 0.42 3.13 5.49
N LEU A 51 0.89 4.28 5.97
CA LEU A 51 2.02 4.34 6.91
C LEU A 51 1.52 4.07 8.33
N GLY A 52 2.34 3.43 9.15
CA GLY A 52 2.06 3.18 10.57
C GLY A 52 3.20 3.58 11.48
#